data_AF-A0A2U8DLN2-F1
#
_entry.id   AF-A0A2U8DLN2-F1
#
_cell.length_a   1.000
_cell.length_b   1.000
_cell.length_c   1.000
_cell.angle_alpha   90.00
_cell.angle_beta   90.00
_cell.angle_gamma   90.00
#
_symmetry.space_group_name_H-M   'P 1'
#
loop_
_entity.id
_entity.type
_entity.pdbx_description
1 polymer ?
#
loop_
_entity_poly.entity_id
_entity_poly.type
_entity_poly.pdbx_seq_one_letter_code
_entity_poly.pdbx_strand_id
1 'polypeptide(L)' 'MQPNKKYIIDLVHKSNWSQNKFAMKAGVSKTTISRWVNGKRGAGAELIAGIIRAFPNEPIDKLFFL' A
#
# COMPACT_ATOMS: atom_id res chain seq x y z
N MET A 1 0.47 10.95 -8.71
CA MET A 1 -0.14 9.70 -8.21
C MET A 1 -0.15 9.69 -6.71
N GLN A 2 -1.32 9.81 -6.11
CA GLN A 2 -1.52 9.73 -4.67
C GLN A 2 -2.23 8.41 -4.34
N PRO A 3 -1.69 7.54 -3.46
CA PRO A 3 -2.39 6.30 -3.10
C PRO A 3 -3.75 6.57 -2.47
N ASN A 4 -4.75 5.84 -2.92
CA ASN A 4 -6.06 5.77 -2.29
C ASN A 4 -5.95 4.92 -1.01
N LYS A 5 -5.42 5.55 0.04
CA LYS A 5 -5.08 4.88 1.29
C LYS A 5 -6.26 4.11 1.89
N LYS A 6 -7.46 4.68 1.87
CA LYS A 6 -8.66 4.01 2.39
C LYS A 6 -8.90 2.68 1.68
N TYR A 7 -8.95 2.72 0.36
CA TYR A 7 -9.17 1.53 -0.46
C TYR A 7 -8.08 0.46 -0.30
N ILE A 8 -6.82 0.88 -0.25
CA ILE A 8 -5.68 -0.04 -0.05
C ILE A 8 -5.76 -0.71 1.32
N ILE A 9 -6.12 0.03 2.37
CA ILE A 9 -6.28 -0.54 3.71
C ILE A 9 -7.45 -1.53 3.75
N ASP A 10 -8.57 -1.20 3.11
CA ASP A 10 -9.70 -2.14 2.97
C ASP A 10 -9.28 -3.43 2.23
N LEU A 11 -8.46 -3.34 1.19
CA LEU A 11 -7.90 -4.51 0.49
C LEU A 11 -7.00 -5.35 1.40
N VAL A 12 -6.13 -4.72 2.18
CA VAL A 12 -5.26 -5.41 3.16
C VAL A 12 -6.12 -6.17 4.17
N HIS A 13 -7.20 -5.56 4.68
CA HIS A 13 -8.14 -6.21 5.60
C HIS A 13 -8.91 -7.37 4.93
N LYS A 14 -9.47 -7.16 3.73
CA LYS A 14 -10.17 -8.21 2.96
C LYS A 14 -9.27 -9.40 2.63
N SER A 15 -7.98 -9.14 2.42
CA SER A 15 -6.96 -10.16 2.15
C SER A 15 -6.48 -10.88 3.43
N ASN A 16 -6.97 -10.48 4.61
CA ASN A 16 -6.52 -10.92 5.93
C ASN A 16 -5.00 -10.77 6.11
N TRP A 17 -4.44 -9.65 5.64
CA TRP A 17 -3.02 -9.35 5.76
C TRP A 17 -2.76 -8.45 6.97
N SER A 18 -1.75 -8.82 7.77
CA SER A 18 -1.15 -7.87 8.70
C SER A 18 -0.34 -6.82 7.95
N GLN A 19 -0.02 -5.69 8.60
CA GLN A 19 0.90 -4.69 8.02
C GLN A 19 2.26 -5.30 7.64
N ASN A 20 2.74 -6.29 8.39
CA ASN A 20 3.98 -7.01 8.07
C ASN A 20 3.84 -7.83 6.79
N LYS A 21 2.72 -8.55 6.63
CA LYS A 21 2.45 -9.32 5.40
C LYS A 21 2.28 -8.39 4.20
N PHE A 22 1.62 -7.25 4.39
CA PHE A 22 1.53 -6.22 3.36
C PHE A 22 2.91 -5.67 2.97
N ALA A 23 3.78 -5.36 3.95
CA ALA A 23 5.15 -4.92 3.68
C ALA A 23 5.94 -5.95 2.87
N MET A 24 5.83 -7.23 3.21
CA MET A 24 6.46 -8.32 2.45
C MET A 24 5.93 -8.42 1.02
N LYS A 25 4.61 -8.32 0.83
CA LYS A 25 3.99 -8.34 -0.51
C LYS A 25 4.37 -7.12 -1.35
N ALA A 26 4.48 -5.96 -0.72
CA ALA A 26 4.91 -4.72 -1.35
C ALA A 26 6.43 -4.66 -1.58
N GLY A 27 7.22 -5.53 -0.96
CA GLY A 27 8.68 -5.51 -1.07
C GLY A 27 9.31 -4.27 -0.43
N VAL A 28 8.70 -3.72 0.62
CA VAL A 28 9.21 -2.55 1.36
C VAL A 28 9.37 -2.85 2.85
N SER A 29 10.08 -2.00 3.58
CA SER A 29 10.26 -2.19 5.02
C SER A 29 8.93 -2.09 5.81
N LYS A 30 8.83 -2.82 6.92
CA LYS A 30 7.72 -2.70 7.89
C LYS A 30 7.55 -1.26 8.37
N THR A 31 8.65 -0.55 8.57
CA THR A 31 8.68 0.86 8.99
C THR A 31 8.09 1.77 7.93
N THR A 32 8.34 1.52 6.65
CA THR A 32 7.75 2.27 5.53
C THR A 32 6.23 2.14 5.53
N ILE A 33 5.70 0.90 5.62
CA ILE A 33 4.26 0.67 5.75
C ILE A 33 3.71 1.34 7.01
N SER A 34 4.29 1.09 8.19
CA SER A 34 3.78 1.65 9.44
C SER A 34 3.73 3.18 9.42
N ARG A 35 4.79 3.86 8.96
CA ARG A 35 4.80 5.32 8.85
C ARG A 35 3.75 5.84 7.87
N TRP A 36 3.52 5.14 6.76
CA TRP A 36 2.49 5.51 5.80
C TRP A 36 1.07 5.28 6.35
N VAL A 37 0.80 4.10 6.93
CA VAL A 37 -0.47 3.74 7.55
C VAL A 37 -0.81 4.71 8.68
N ASN A 38 0.16 5.11 9.50
CA ASN A 38 -0.03 6.06 10.58
C ASN A 38 0.04 7.54 10.15
N GLY A 39 0.16 7.82 8.84
CA GLY A 39 0.16 9.19 8.31
C GLY A 39 1.41 10.01 8.66
N LYS A 40 2.47 9.38 9.17
CA LYS A 40 3.74 10.02 9.51
C LYS A 40 4.58 10.34 8.27
N ARG A 41 4.31 9.69 7.12
CA ARG A 41 4.97 9.94 5.84
C ARG A 41 4.03 9.66 4.66
N GLY A 42 4.14 10.46 3.61
CA GLY A 42 3.50 10.17 2.31
C GLY A 42 4.14 8.98 1.59
N ALA A 43 3.52 8.56 0.49
CA ALA A 43 4.06 7.49 -0.35
C ALA A 43 5.00 8.06 -1.42
N GLY A 44 6.28 7.71 -1.33
CA GLY A 44 7.25 7.95 -2.40
C GLY A 44 7.22 6.84 -3.45
N ALA A 45 8.08 6.97 -4.47
CA ALA A 45 8.17 6.04 -5.60
C ALA A 45 8.30 4.56 -5.19
N GLU A 46 9.11 4.28 -4.16
CA GLU A 46 9.29 2.92 -3.63
C GLU A 46 7.97 2.32 -3.12
N LEU A 47 7.20 3.07 -2.34
CA LEU A 47 5.92 2.60 -1.81
C LEU A 47 4.85 2.51 -2.90
N ILE A 48 4.85 3.43 -3.86
CA ILE A 48 3.94 3.37 -5.01
C ILE A 48 4.18 2.09 -5.81
N ALA A 49 5.44 1.80 -6.18
CA ALA A 49 5.79 0.56 -6.87
C ALA A 49 5.47 -0.67 -6.02
N GLY A 50 5.65 -0.59 -4.70
CA GLY A 50 5.30 -1.67 -3.78
C GLY A 50 3.80 -1.95 -3.73
N ILE A 51 2.95 -0.93 -3.71
CA ILE A 51 1.48 -1.09 -3.74
C ILE A 51 1.04 -1.81 -5.02
N ILE A 52 1.57 -1.41 -6.19
CA ILE A 52 1.27 -2.07 -7.47
C ILE A 52 1.68 -3.55 -7.43
N ARG A 53 2.85 -3.84 -6.85
CA ARG A 53 3.37 -5.21 -6.72
C ARG A 53 2.54 -6.06 -5.75
N ALA A 54 2.04 -5.47 -4.67
CA ALA A 54 1.22 -6.15 -3.68
C ALA A 54 -0.17 -6.50 -4.22
N PHE A 55 -0.71 -5.68 -5.13
CA PHE A 55 -2.05 -5.83 -5.69
C PHE A 55 -2.02 -5.78 -7.23
N PRO A 56 -1.38 -6.76 -7.89
CA PRO A 56 -1.12 -6.69 -9.34
C PRO A 56 -2.40 -6.82 -10.20
N ASN A 57 -3.48 -7.33 -9.62
CA ASN A 57 -4.75 -7.54 -10.31
C ASN A 57 -5.77 -6.41 -10.04
N GLU A 58 -5.41 -5.43 -9.20
CA GLU A 58 -6.31 -4.30 -8.89
C GLU A 58 -6.14 -3.18 -9.91
N PRO A 59 -7.24 -2.54 -10.37
CA PRO A 59 -7.15 -1.41 -11.28
C PRO A 59 -6.36 -0.23 -10.68
N ILE A 60 -5.47 0.37 -11.48
CA ILE A 60 -4.59 1.47 -11.02
C ILE A 60 -5.41 2.67 -10.53
N ASP A 61 -6.51 3.00 -11.19
CA ASP A 61 -7.42 4.10 -10.84
C ASP A 61 -8.15 3.88 -9.51
N LYS A 62 -8.28 2.64 -9.05
CA LYS A 62 -8.78 2.32 -7.71
C LYS A 62 -7.68 2.48 -6.66
N LEU A 63 -6.46 2.05 -6.98
CA LEU A 63 -5.30 2.12 -6.10
C LEU A 63 -4.77 3.55 -5.90
N PHE A 64 -4.92 4.43 -6.89
CA PHE A 64 -4.36 5.78 -6.87
C PHE A 64 -5.33 6.83 -7.42
N PHE A 65 -5.36 7.99 -6.77
CA PHE A 65 -5.89 9.21 -7.36
C PHE A 65 -4.82 9.77 -8.32
N LEU A 66 -5.24 10.00 -9.58
CA LEU A 66 -4.42 10.57 -10.64
C LEU A 66 -4.30 12.09 -10.49
#